data_AF-A0A436R0K5-F1
#
_entry.id   AF-A0A436R0K5-F1
#
_cell.length_a   1.000
_cell.length_b   1.000
_cell.length_c   1.000
_cell.angle_alpha   90.00
_cell.angle_beta   90.00
_cell.angle_gamma   90.00
#
_symmetry.space_group_name_H-M   'P 1'
#
loop_
_entity.id
_entity.type
_entity.pdbx_description
1 polymer ?
#
loop_
_entity_poly.entity_id
_entity_poly.type
_entity_poly.pdbx_seq_one_letter_code
_entity_poly.pdbx_strand_id
1 'polypeptide(L)' 'MDQYIPPKVWTWNKPNGGQFASINRPIAGPTHEKELPVGKHPLQLYSLATPNGQKVT' A
#
# COMPACT_ATOMS: atom_id res chain seq x y z
N MET A 1 -24.36 -24.52 9.19
CA MET A 1 -23.22 -23.65 8.83
C MET A 1 -22.59 -23.20 10.12
N ASP A 2 -21.29 -23.37 10.27
CA ASP A 2 -20.58 -22.83 11.43
C ASP A 2 -20.45 -21.31 11.30
N GLN A 3 -20.84 -20.58 12.33
CA GLN A 3 -20.69 -19.14 12.39
C GLN A 3 -19.23 -18.78 12.63
N TYR A 4 -18.67 -17.90 11.80
CA TYR A 4 -17.33 -17.37 12.04
C TYR A 4 -17.30 -16.56 13.35
N ILE A 5 -16.39 -16.93 14.24
CA ILE A 5 -16.13 -16.19 15.48
C ILE A 5 -14.72 -15.58 15.35
N PRO A 6 -14.59 -14.24 15.30
CA PRO A 6 -13.30 -13.59 15.29
C PRO A 6 -12.46 -13.91 16.54
N PRO A 7 -11.13 -14.02 16.42
CA PRO A 7 -10.27 -14.23 17.58
C PRO A 7 -10.20 -12.97 18.46
N LYS A 8 -9.90 -13.15 19.75
CA LYS A 8 -9.69 -12.03 20.70
C LYS A 8 -8.52 -11.13 20.31
N VAL A 9 -7.50 -11.71 19.69
CA VAL A 9 -6.35 -10.99 19.13
C VAL A 9 -6.25 -11.35 17.67
N TRP A 10 -6.29 -10.34 16.81
CA TRP A 10 -6.18 -10.53 15.37
C TRP A 10 -4.76 -10.94 14.97
N THR A 11 -4.65 -11.87 14.04
CA THR A 11 -3.38 -12.35 13.49
C THR A 11 -3.41 -12.31 11.96
N TRP A 12 -2.32 -11.89 11.34
CA TRP A 12 -2.15 -11.94 9.89
C TRP A 12 -1.65 -13.32 9.45
N ASN A 13 -2.57 -14.28 9.33
CA ASN A 13 -2.26 -15.69 9.01
C ASN A 13 -2.72 -16.13 7.62
N LYS A 14 -3.34 -15.23 6.85
CA LYS A 14 -3.81 -15.46 5.48
C LYS A 14 -3.58 -14.22 4.61
N PRO A 15 -3.26 -14.37 3.31
CA PRO A 15 -3.29 -13.25 2.37
C PRO A 15 -4.69 -12.61 2.33
N ASN A 16 -4.74 -11.28 2.25
CA ASN A 16 -5.99 -10.53 2.17
C ASN A 16 -5.80 -9.31 1.24
N GLY A 17 -6.79 -9.03 0.39
CA GLY A 17 -6.77 -7.86 -0.50
C GLY A 17 -6.87 -8.14 -1.99
N GLY A 18 -7.14 -9.38 -2.41
CA GLY A 18 -7.32 -9.74 -3.83
C GLY A 18 -6.12 -9.32 -4.68
N GLN A 19 -6.33 -8.48 -5.69
CA GLN A 19 -5.29 -7.94 -6.56
C GLN A 19 -4.13 -7.27 -5.79
N PHE A 20 -4.39 -6.71 -4.59
CA PHE A 20 -3.39 -6.02 -3.78
C PHE A 20 -2.81 -6.90 -2.65
N ALA A 21 -3.14 -8.19 -2.61
CA ALA A 21 -2.65 -9.09 -1.56
C ALA A 21 -1.12 -9.20 -1.51
N SER A 22 -0.42 -8.90 -2.62
CA SER A 22 1.04 -8.87 -2.69
C SER A 22 1.68 -7.64 -2.03
N ILE A 23 0.92 -6.56 -1.80
CA ILE A 23 1.43 -5.30 -1.23
C ILE A 23 0.84 -4.96 0.15
N ASN A 24 -0.32 -5.50 0.51
CA ASN A 24 -0.96 -5.24 1.81
C ASN A 24 -0.22 -5.94 2.96
N ARG A 25 0.12 -5.18 4.01
CA ARG A 25 0.76 -5.68 5.24
C ARG A 25 0.27 -4.90 6.47
N PRO A 26 0.21 -5.51 7.67
CA PRO A 26 -0.18 -4.83 8.90
C PRO A 26 0.93 -3.96 9.53
N ILE A 27 2.10 -3.92 8.87
CA ILE A 27 3.26 -3.13 9.29
C ILE A 27 3.67 -2.17 8.17
N ALA A 28 4.14 -1.00 8.57
CA ALA A 28 4.72 0.00 7.67
C ALA A 28 6.25 -0.17 7.53
N GLY A 29 6.88 0.66 6.70
CA GLY A 29 8.33 0.74 6.52
C GLY A 29 8.82 0.33 5.13
N PRO A 30 10.04 0.75 4.76
CA PRO A 30 10.65 0.41 3.47
C PRO A 30 10.86 -1.10 3.35
N THR A 31 10.69 -1.64 2.14
CA THR A 31 11.02 -3.04 1.81
C THR A 31 12.35 -3.18 1.08
N HIS A 32 12.84 -2.08 0.53
CA HIS A 32 14.08 -1.99 -0.21
C HIS A 32 14.56 -0.54 -0.19
N GLU A 33 15.86 -0.36 -0.35
CA GLU A 33 16.45 0.95 -0.59
C GLU A 33 16.23 1.38 -2.04
N LYS A 34 15.86 2.63 -2.25
CA LYS A 34 15.70 3.22 -3.58
C LYS A 34 15.81 4.73 -3.55
N GLU A 35 16.78 5.26 -4.28
CA GLU A 35 16.84 6.68 -4.59
C GLU A 35 15.79 7.04 -5.64
N LEU A 36 15.08 8.15 -5.43
CA LEU A 36 14.08 8.64 -6.37
C LEU A 36 14.74 9.57 -7.40
N PRO A 37 14.39 9.47 -8.71
CA PRO A 37 14.96 10.33 -9.74
C PRO A 37 14.45 11.77 -9.62
N VAL A 38 15.35 12.76 -9.71
CA VAL A 38 15.04 14.18 -9.58
C VAL A 38 15.31 14.91 -10.89
N GLY A 39 14.31 15.65 -11.40
CA GLY A 39 14.42 16.49 -12.59
C GLY A 39 14.90 17.92 -12.32
N LYS A 40 14.89 18.76 -13.36
CA LYS A 40 15.36 20.16 -13.28
C LYS A 40 14.33 21.15 -12.70
N HIS A 41 13.05 20.76 -12.69
CA HIS A 41 11.96 21.64 -12.25
C HIS A 41 11.89 21.73 -10.73
N PRO A 42 11.39 22.86 -10.18
CA PRO A 42 11.33 23.07 -8.73
C PRO A 42 10.38 22.11 -8.01
N LEU A 43 9.41 21.53 -8.70
CA LEU A 43 8.46 20.57 -8.14
C LEU A 43 8.68 19.18 -8.74
N GLN A 44 8.76 18.17 -7.88
CA GLN A 44 8.92 16.75 -8.24
C GLN A 44 7.72 15.97 -7.73
N LEU A 45 6.89 15.44 -8.64
CA LEU A 45 5.68 14.69 -8.29
C LEU A 45 5.87 13.20 -8.55
N TYR A 46 5.90 12.40 -7.47
CA TYR A 46 5.89 10.94 -7.53
C TYR A 46 4.47 10.44 -7.29
N SER A 47 3.76 10.12 -8.36
CA SER A 47 2.34 9.80 -8.32
C SER A 47 1.98 8.64 -9.25
N LEU A 48 0.70 8.30 -9.29
CA LEU A 48 0.09 7.37 -10.23
C LEU A 48 -1.24 7.97 -10.67
N ALA A 49 -1.68 7.64 -11.89
CA ALA A 49 -2.92 8.12 -12.51
C ALA A 49 -4.22 7.57 -11.86
N THR A 50 -4.30 7.58 -10.54
CA THR A 50 -5.49 7.29 -9.74
C THR A 50 -6.31 8.57 -9.54
N PRO A 51 -7.58 8.50 -9.08
CA PRO A 51 -8.35 9.69 -8.73
C PRO A 51 -7.70 10.57 -7.66
N ASN A 52 -6.80 10.03 -6.83
CA ASN A 52 -6.03 10.84 -5.89
C ASN A 52 -4.87 11.59 -6.58
N GLY A 53 -4.20 10.94 -7.54
CA GLY A 53 -3.14 11.58 -8.32
C GLY A 53 -3.65 12.74 -9.18
N GLN A 54 -4.85 12.58 -9.76
CA GLN A 54 -5.50 13.61 -10.59
C GLN A 54 -5.77 14.93 -9.85
N LYS A 55 -5.82 14.93 -8.51
CA LYS A 55 -6.06 16.15 -7.72
C LYS A 55 -4.87 17.10 -7.70
N VAL A 56 -3.68 16.60 -8.01
CA VAL A 56 -2.39 17.31 -7.83
C VAL A 56 -1.75 17.67 -9.17
N THR A 57 -2.20 17.03 -10.26
CA THR A 57 -1.76 17.29 -11.64
C THR A 57 -2.53 18.43 -12.28
#